data_AF-A0A382MSR4-F1
#
_entry.id   AF-A0A382MSR4-F1
#
_cell.length_a   1.000
_cell.length_b   1.000
_cell.length_c   1.000
_cell.angle_alpha   90.00
_cell.angle_beta   90.00
_cell.angle_gamma   90.00
#
_symmetry.space_group_name_H-M   'P 1'
#
loop_
_entity.id
_entity.type
_entity.pdbx_description
1 polymer ?
#
loop_
_entity_poly.entity_id
_entity_poly.type
_entity_poly.pdbx_seq_one_letter_code
_entity_poly.pdbx_strand_id
1 'polypeptide(L)'
;KTVPVDNVARQIQEGVTVGQLASQLGELKSTELIMSLMKIGVMANVNQSLDYETLAAIADQFDFEPIRQLTLEDKILAEIEEEDDPDDLMPRAPVVTIMGHVDHGKTSLLDAIRDTNVIDTEAGNITQHIGAYYVESDNGNLVFLDTPGHAAFTAMRARGAQVTDMVVLVVAADDGVMPQTIEAIDHAKASGVPIIVAVNKIDVTNANPDRVKQQLMGHELSPEEWGGSTVFVEISALEGTGVEDLLEMLLLEAELLELHSNPNRHARGTIIEAKLDRGRGVAATVLVQDGTLKIGDSFIAGIYSGRVRAMINDQNKHLKAVGPSTPVEVLGFSGVPEAGDRFNVVSSEADARKISAKRQGEHRQSQLSPNSQVSLDS
;
A
#
# COMPACT_ATOMS: atom_id res chain seq x y z
N LYS A 1 -22.17 -29.02 49.71
CA LYS A 1 -21.89 -28.89 48.26
C LYS A 1 -20.96 -27.71 48.10
N THR A 2 -19.67 -27.97 48.10
CA THR A 2 -18.61 -26.99 47.86
C THR A 2 -18.55 -26.72 46.36
N VAL A 3 -18.66 -25.45 45.99
CA VAL A 3 -18.46 -24.96 44.62
C VAL A 3 -16.95 -25.09 44.31
N PRO A 4 -16.54 -25.63 43.14
CA PRO A 4 -15.13 -25.64 42.77
C PRO A 4 -14.67 -24.23 42.39
N VAL A 5 -13.49 -23.88 42.87
CA VAL A 5 -12.78 -22.62 42.61
C VAL A 5 -12.35 -22.57 41.15
N ASP A 6 -12.57 -21.42 40.52
CA ASP A 6 -12.29 -21.12 39.12
C ASP A 6 -10.87 -21.52 38.69
N ASN A 7 -10.80 -22.25 37.58
CA ASN A 7 -9.57 -22.64 36.90
C ASN A 7 -9.11 -21.46 36.01
N VAL A 8 -8.53 -20.42 36.62
CA VAL A 8 -7.92 -19.31 35.87
C VAL A 8 -6.54 -19.79 35.42
N ALA A 9 -6.39 -20.08 34.13
CA ALA A 9 -5.09 -20.40 33.52
C ALA A 9 -4.07 -19.31 33.88
N ARG A 10 -2.87 -19.72 34.31
CA ARG A 10 -1.84 -18.75 34.75
C ARG A 10 -1.28 -18.02 33.54
N GLN A 11 -1.40 -16.71 33.52
CA GLN A 11 -0.89 -15.89 32.43
C GLN A 11 0.60 -15.57 32.65
N ILE A 12 1.45 -15.93 31.69
CA ILE A 12 2.91 -15.77 31.75
C ILE A 12 3.36 -14.87 30.60
N GLN A 13 4.01 -13.75 30.92
CA GLN A 13 4.50 -12.83 29.90
C GLN A 13 5.79 -13.34 29.23
N GLU A 14 5.93 -13.07 27.94
CA GLU A 14 7.20 -13.17 27.21
C GLU A 14 8.31 -12.36 27.93
N GLY A 15 9.56 -12.81 27.80
CA GLY A 15 10.69 -12.15 28.43
C GLY A 15 11.01 -12.64 29.85
N VAL A 16 10.17 -13.51 30.42
CA VAL A 16 10.47 -14.16 31.70
C VAL A 16 11.69 -15.07 31.56
N THR A 17 12.54 -15.07 32.58
CA THR A 17 13.64 -16.02 32.64
C THR A 17 13.14 -17.40 33.04
N VAL A 18 13.89 -18.45 32.68
CA VAL A 18 13.56 -19.83 33.09
C VAL A 18 13.40 -19.95 34.61
N GLY A 19 14.22 -19.25 35.40
CA GLY A 19 14.11 -19.22 36.86
C GLY A 19 12.85 -18.52 37.37
N GLN A 20 12.45 -17.41 36.73
CA GLN A 20 11.22 -16.70 37.06
C GLN A 20 9.97 -17.52 36.70
N LEU A 21 9.98 -18.16 35.53
CA LEU A 21 8.93 -19.07 35.09
C LEU A 21 8.75 -20.23 36.09
N ALA A 22 9.86 -20.84 36.52
CA ALA A 22 9.86 -21.92 37.51
C ALA A 22 9.20 -21.50 38.83
N SER A 23 9.48 -20.27 39.25
CA SER A 23 8.93 -19.68 40.48
C SER A 23 7.43 -19.38 40.34
N GLN A 24 7.00 -18.83 39.19
CA GLN A 24 5.59 -18.49 38.92
C GLN A 24 4.68 -19.70 38.76
N LEU A 25 5.19 -20.82 38.25
CA LEU A 25 4.43 -22.06 38.07
C LEU A 25 4.23 -22.86 39.38
N GLY A 26 4.59 -22.31 40.53
CA GLY A 26 4.37 -22.92 41.84
C GLY A 26 5.57 -23.72 42.35
N GLU A 27 6.78 -23.16 42.24
CA GLU A 27 8.04 -23.72 42.75
C GLU A 27 8.51 -25.01 42.04
N LEU A 28 8.27 -25.12 40.73
CA LEU A 28 8.94 -26.15 39.92
C LEU A 28 10.45 -25.91 39.93
N LYS A 29 11.24 -26.99 39.82
CA LYS A 29 12.70 -26.84 39.70
C LYS A 29 13.02 -26.33 38.30
N SER A 30 13.86 -25.29 38.19
CA SER A 30 14.31 -24.77 36.90
C SER A 30 14.94 -25.85 36.01
N THR A 31 15.48 -26.93 36.58
CA THR A 31 15.97 -28.10 35.85
C THR A 31 14.90 -28.83 35.04
N GLU A 32 13.66 -28.87 35.51
CA GLU A 32 12.55 -29.54 34.81
C GLU A 32 12.12 -28.74 33.58
N LEU A 33 12.02 -27.41 33.72
CA LEU A 33 11.78 -26.51 32.59
C LEU A 33 12.90 -26.59 31.55
N ILE A 34 14.17 -26.57 31.99
CA ILE A 34 15.32 -26.70 31.08
C ILE A 34 15.29 -28.04 30.32
N MET A 35 14.88 -29.14 30.99
CA MET A 35 14.73 -30.43 30.33
C MET A 35 13.59 -30.44 29.29
N SER A 36 12.45 -29.80 29.58
CA SER A 36 11.37 -29.66 28.60
C SER A 36 11.79 -28.80 27.41
N LEU A 37 12.50 -27.69 27.65
CA LEU A 37 13.08 -26.85 26.60
C LEU A 37 14.06 -27.62 25.72
N MET A 38 14.93 -28.45 26.32
CA MET A 38 15.84 -29.30 25.55
C MET A 38 15.12 -30.32 24.65
N LYS A 39 13.96 -30.86 25.08
CA LYS A 39 13.18 -31.80 24.26
C LYS A 39 12.61 -31.16 22.99
N ILE A 40 12.35 -29.86 23.02
CA ILE A 40 11.90 -29.08 21.86
C ILE A 40 13.09 -28.42 21.12
N GLY A 41 14.33 -28.79 21.44
CA GLY A 41 15.53 -28.31 20.77
C GLY A 41 16.06 -26.97 21.27
N VAL A 42 15.50 -26.40 22.34
CA VAL A 42 15.91 -25.11 22.91
C VAL A 42 16.87 -25.33 24.07
N MET A 43 18.14 -24.95 23.90
CA MET A 43 19.14 -24.94 24.97
C MET A 43 19.08 -23.62 25.74
N ALA A 44 18.56 -23.66 26.96
CA ALA A 44 18.42 -22.49 27.84
C ALA A 44 19.06 -22.72 29.21
N ASN A 45 19.52 -21.64 29.85
CA ASN A 45 20.00 -21.64 31.24
C ASN A 45 18.98 -20.93 32.15
N VAL A 46 19.19 -20.96 33.48
CA VAL A 46 18.24 -20.40 34.46
C VAL A 46 17.96 -18.90 34.25
N ASN A 47 18.95 -18.14 33.76
CA ASN A 47 18.84 -16.70 33.52
C ASN A 47 18.41 -16.37 32.08
N GLN A 48 18.23 -17.38 31.23
CA GLN A 48 17.84 -17.18 29.85
C GLN A 48 16.39 -16.69 29.79
N SER A 49 16.18 -15.56 29.13
CA SER A 49 14.86 -15.05 28.78
C SER A 49 14.23 -15.92 27.70
N LEU A 50 12.95 -16.24 27.84
CA LEU A 50 12.19 -17.04 26.89
C LEU A 50 11.32 -16.13 26.00
N ASP A 51 11.31 -16.40 24.70
CA ASP A 51 10.42 -15.76 23.73
C ASP A 51 9.03 -16.41 23.75
N TYR A 52 8.06 -15.77 23.09
CA TYR A 52 6.68 -16.25 23.04
C TYR A 52 6.57 -17.65 22.44
N GLU A 53 7.33 -17.95 21.37
CA GLU A 53 7.29 -19.26 20.70
C GLU A 53 7.75 -20.38 21.63
N THR A 54 8.83 -20.14 22.37
CA THR A 54 9.35 -21.10 23.34
C THR A 54 8.38 -21.30 24.50
N LEU A 55 7.74 -20.23 24.98
CA LEU A 55 6.71 -20.32 26.02
C LEU A 55 5.48 -21.09 25.53
N ALA A 56 5.00 -20.80 24.32
CA ALA A 56 3.86 -21.48 23.71
C ALA A 56 4.12 -22.97 23.51
N ALA A 57 5.34 -23.36 23.16
CA ALA A 57 5.71 -24.77 22.98
C ALA A 57 5.65 -25.61 24.26
N ILE A 58 5.74 -24.98 25.44
CA ILE A 58 5.66 -25.65 26.74
C ILE A 58 4.39 -25.29 27.54
N ALA A 59 3.56 -24.38 27.03
CA ALA A 59 2.35 -23.87 27.68
C ALA A 59 1.41 -24.98 28.13
N ASP A 60 1.03 -25.89 27.22
CA ASP A 60 0.14 -27.03 27.49
C ASP A 60 0.71 -27.99 28.55
N GLN A 61 2.04 -28.16 28.60
CA GLN A 61 2.68 -29.10 29.52
C GLN A 61 2.65 -28.61 30.97
N PHE A 62 2.59 -27.29 31.16
CA PHE A 62 2.71 -26.65 32.47
C PHE A 62 1.47 -25.81 32.84
N ASP A 63 0.38 -25.93 32.07
CA ASP A 63 -0.94 -25.33 32.32
C ASP A 63 -0.88 -23.81 32.54
N PHE A 64 -0.26 -23.11 31.59
CA PHE A 64 -0.18 -21.65 31.57
C PHE A 64 -0.49 -21.10 30.19
N GLU A 65 -0.96 -19.86 30.14
CA GLU A 65 -1.24 -19.14 28.90
C GLU A 65 -0.11 -18.12 28.64
N PRO A 66 0.66 -18.25 27.55
CA PRO A 66 1.69 -17.30 27.22
C PRO A 66 1.07 -15.98 26.72
N ILE A 67 1.54 -14.86 27.23
CA ILE A 67 1.18 -13.52 26.77
C ILE A 67 2.37 -12.93 26.03
N ARG A 68 2.18 -12.62 24.75
CA ARG A 68 3.18 -11.93 23.94
C ARG A 68 3.39 -10.52 24.48
N GLN A 69 4.63 -10.12 24.69
CA GLN A 69 4.92 -8.76 25.11
C GLN A 69 4.96 -7.87 23.87
N LEU A 70 3.93 -7.04 23.70
CA LEU A 70 3.90 -6.09 22.59
C LEU A 70 5.12 -5.17 22.66
N THR A 71 5.92 -5.19 21.60
CA THR A 71 7.03 -4.25 21.44
C THR A 71 6.48 -2.84 21.27
N LEU A 72 7.35 -1.83 21.40
CA LEU A 72 7.00 -0.44 21.10
C LEU A 72 6.40 -0.29 19.69
N GLU A 73 6.93 -1.06 18.73
CA GLU A 73 6.46 -1.10 17.35
C GLU A 73 5.05 -1.71 17.25
N ASP A 74 4.80 -2.83 17.92
CA ASP A 74 3.48 -3.48 17.88
C ASP A 74 2.40 -2.58 18.48
N LYS A 75 2.71 -1.83 19.54
CA LYS A 75 1.79 -0.86 20.13
C LYS A 75 1.46 0.28 19.18
N ILE A 76 2.49 0.86 18.55
CA ILE A 76 2.30 1.95 17.60
C ILE A 76 1.52 1.47 16.36
N LEU A 77 1.81 0.27 15.87
CA LEU A 77 1.06 -0.30 14.75
C LEU A 77 -0.40 -0.59 15.14
N ALA A 78 -0.65 -1.09 16.35
CA ALA A 78 -2.01 -1.30 16.84
C ALA A 78 -2.80 0.01 16.99
N GLU A 79 -2.16 1.08 17.48
CA GLU A 79 -2.76 2.42 17.53
C GLU A 79 -3.06 2.97 16.12
N ILE A 80 -2.19 2.67 15.15
CA ILE A 80 -2.44 3.05 13.75
C ILE A 80 -3.61 2.25 13.20
N GLU A 81 -3.66 0.93 13.43
CA GLU A 81 -4.68 0.03 12.86
C GLU A 81 -6.05 0.08 13.57
N GLU A 82 -6.21 0.92 14.59
CA GLU A 82 -7.48 1.10 15.30
C GLU A 82 -8.59 1.56 14.33
N GLU A 83 -9.74 0.86 14.40
CA GLU A 83 -10.92 1.19 13.57
C GLU A 83 -11.47 2.56 13.97
N ASP A 84 -11.85 3.34 12.97
CA ASP A 84 -12.48 4.64 13.18
C ASP A 84 -13.92 4.51 13.64
N ASP A 85 -14.37 5.51 14.40
CA ASP A 85 -15.79 5.74 14.58
C ASP A 85 -16.42 6.03 13.20
N PRO A 86 -17.52 5.34 12.81
CA PRO A 86 -18.22 5.62 11.57
C PRO A 86 -18.60 7.10 11.38
N ASP A 87 -18.80 7.86 12.47
CA ASP A 87 -19.14 9.28 12.42
C ASP A 87 -17.96 10.19 12.00
N ASP A 88 -16.72 9.73 12.13
CA ASP A 88 -15.52 10.46 11.73
C ASP A 88 -15.12 10.22 10.26
N LEU A 89 -15.76 9.25 9.59
CA LEU A 89 -15.51 8.90 8.21
C LEU A 89 -16.10 9.94 7.26
N MET A 90 -15.25 10.50 6.40
CA MET A 90 -15.65 11.43 5.34
C MET A 90 -15.42 10.81 3.96
N PRO A 91 -16.28 11.12 2.97
CA PRO A 91 -16.05 10.73 1.58
C PRO A 91 -14.70 11.25 1.09
N ARG A 92 -13.98 10.42 0.32
CA ARG A 92 -12.70 10.80 -0.29
C ARG A 92 -12.71 10.60 -1.81
N ALA A 93 -11.81 11.31 -2.48
CA ALA A 93 -11.59 11.11 -3.91
C ALA A 93 -11.09 9.68 -4.18
N PRO A 94 -11.61 8.99 -5.21
CA PRO A 94 -11.06 7.71 -5.64
C PRO A 94 -9.66 7.88 -6.22
N VAL A 95 -8.81 6.90 -5.96
CA VAL A 95 -7.50 6.77 -6.58
C VAL A 95 -7.59 5.76 -7.71
N VAL A 96 -7.21 6.17 -8.92
CA VAL A 96 -7.38 5.46 -10.17
C VAL A 96 -6.01 5.19 -10.80
N THR A 97 -5.66 3.94 -11.08
CA THR A 97 -4.44 3.65 -11.87
C THR A 97 -4.80 3.49 -13.34
N ILE A 98 -4.02 4.08 -14.24
CA ILE A 98 -4.12 3.78 -15.68
C ILE A 98 -3.12 2.69 -16.07
N MET A 99 -3.63 1.62 -16.68
CA MET A 99 -2.86 0.47 -17.16
C MET A 99 -3.16 0.17 -18.63
N GLY A 100 -2.29 -0.62 -19.27
CA GLY A 100 -2.45 -1.00 -20.68
C GLY A 100 -1.12 -1.17 -21.41
N HIS A 101 -1.19 -1.66 -22.64
CA HIS A 101 -0.01 -1.88 -23.47
C HIS A 101 0.73 -0.58 -23.84
N VAL A 102 2.00 -0.70 -24.20
CA VAL A 102 2.77 0.39 -24.83
C VAL A 102 2.02 0.89 -26.07
N ASP A 103 2.07 2.21 -26.32
CA ASP A 103 1.44 2.87 -27.48
C ASP A 103 -0.09 2.77 -27.60
N HIS A 104 -0.78 2.29 -26.55
CA HIS A 104 -2.24 2.37 -26.45
C HIS A 104 -2.76 3.76 -26.02
N GLY A 105 -1.87 4.75 -25.84
CA GLY A 105 -2.25 6.14 -25.55
C GLY A 105 -2.57 6.41 -24.08
N LYS A 106 -1.97 5.67 -23.12
CA LYS A 106 -2.11 5.97 -21.68
C LYS A 106 -1.70 7.40 -21.35
N THR A 107 -0.47 7.80 -21.69
CA THR A 107 0.04 9.16 -21.43
C THR A 107 -0.81 10.21 -22.14
N SER A 108 -1.24 9.95 -23.38
CA SER A 108 -2.15 10.83 -24.11
C SER A 108 -3.49 11.01 -23.41
N LEU A 109 -4.03 9.95 -22.79
CA LEU A 109 -5.25 10.05 -22.00
C LEU A 109 -5.02 10.90 -20.73
N LEU A 110 -3.90 10.71 -20.03
CA LEU A 110 -3.57 11.54 -18.87
C LEU A 110 -3.41 13.01 -19.27
N ASP A 111 -2.79 13.28 -20.42
CA ASP A 111 -2.61 14.64 -20.95
C ASP A 111 -3.96 15.25 -21.34
N ALA A 112 -4.85 14.50 -22.00
CA ALA A 112 -6.20 14.95 -22.32
C ALA A 112 -7.03 15.28 -21.06
N ILE A 113 -6.94 14.44 -20.02
CA ILE A 113 -7.60 14.68 -18.71
C ILE A 113 -7.00 15.91 -18.01
N ARG A 114 -5.71 16.18 -18.21
CA ARG A 114 -5.10 17.40 -17.66
C ARG A 114 -5.59 18.63 -18.39
N ASP A 115 -5.55 18.62 -19.72
CA ASP A 115 -5.95 19.73 -20.57
C ASP A 115 -7.40 20.16 -20.33
N THR A 116 -8.30 19.21 -20.03
CA THR A 116 -9.68 19.53 -19.63
C THR A 116 -9.79 20.24 -18.28
N ASN A 117 -8.80 20.07 -17.39
CA ASN A 117 -8.74 20.67 -16.06
C ASN A 117 -7.79 21.89 -15.98
N VAL A 118 -7.15 22.32 -17.08
CA VAL A 118 -6.22 23.46 -17.03
C VAL A 118 -6.97 24.80 -17.03
N ILE A 119 -7.02 25.43 -15.85
CA ILE A 119 -7.02 26.89 -15.74
C ILE A 119 -5.65 27.41 -16.24
N ASP A 120 -5.59 27.73 -17.54
CA ASP A 120 -4.67 28.65 -18.23
C ASP A 120 -3.17 28.71 -17.82
N THR A 121 -2.50 27.60 -17.46
CA THR A 121 -1.02 27.66 -17.32
C THR A 121 -0.25 26.38 -17.67
N GLU A 122 0.56 26.54 -18.72
CA GLU A 122 1.70 25.72 -19.20
C GLU A 122 1.43 24.46 -20.04
N ALA A 123 1.44 24.70 -21.35
CA ALA A 123 1.71 23.67 -22.36
C ALA A 123 3.15 23.14 -22.26
N GLY A 124 3.29 21.81 -22.26
CA GLY A 124 4.41 21.17 -22.95
C GLY A 124 5.61 20.69 -22.12
N ASN A 125 5.42 20.22 -20.88
CA ASN A 125 6.46 19.45 -20.19
C ASN A 125 6.00 18.01 -19.91
N ILE A 126 6.73 17.06 -20.47
CA ILE A 126 6.64 15.61 -20.26
C ILE A 126 6.57 15.23 -18.77
N THR A 127 5.75 14.23 -18.47
CA THR A 127 5.63 13.57 -17.17
C THR A 127 6.97 13.00 -16.69
N GLN A 128 7.63 13.66 -15.73
CA GLN A 128 8.85 13.10 -15.13
C GLN A 128 8.97 13.23 -13.61
N HIS A 129 8.06 13.91 -12.92
CA HIS A 129 8.36 14.31 -11.53
C HIS A 129 7.45 13.71 -10.47
N ILE A 130 6.19 13.38 -10.79
CA ILE A 130 5.27 12.69 -9.87
C ILE A 130 4.41 11.71 -10.67
N GLY A 131 4.46 10.42 -10.35
CA GLY A 131 3.60 9.37 -10.93
C GLY A 131 2.14 9.41 -10.47
N ALA A 132 1.69 10.54 -9.92
CA ALA A 132 0.38 10.73 -9.32
C ALA A 132 -0.08 12.19 -9.50
N TYR A 133 -1.36 12.43 -9.83
CA TYR A 133 -1.89 13.78 -10.02
C TYR A 133 -3.36 13.90 -9.62
N TYR A 134 -3.77 15.11 -9.26
CA TYR A 134 -5.12 15.43 -8.78
C TYR A 134 -5.93 16.12 -9.88
N VAL A 135 -7.15 15.64 -10.12
CA VAL A 135 -8.08 16.20 -11.10
C VAL A 135 -9.29 16.72 -10.35
N GLU A 136 -9.55 18.02 -10.47
CA GLU A 136 -10.73 18.69 -9.96
C GLU A 136 -11.78 18.70 -11.08
N SER A 137 -13.01 18.34 -10.76
CA SER A 137 -14.15 18.45 -11.68
C SER A 137 -15.37 18.91 -10.89
N ASP A 138 -16.29 19.59 -11.58
CA ASP A 138 -17.54 20.08 -10.99
C ASP A 138 -18.37 18.93 -10.35
N ASN A 139 -18.20 17.71 -10.87
CA ASN A 139 -18.92 16.51 -10.42
C ASN A 139 -18.20 15.72 -9.31
N GLY A 140 -16.95 16.06 -8.99
CA GLY A 140 -16.15 15.34 -8.00
C GLY A 140 -14.67 15.26 -8.37
N ASN A 141 -13.82 15.01 -7.38
CA ASN A 141 -12.38 14.99 -7.56
C ASN A 141 -11.86 13.56 -7.77
N LEU A 142 -10.87 13.40 -8.64
CA LEU A 142 -10.24 12.12 -8.97
C LEU A 142 -8.73 12.22 -8.78
N VAL A 143 -8.08 11.13 -8.38
CA VAL A 143 -6.63 11.05 -8.26
C VAL A 143 -6.13 9.97 -9.19
N PHE A 144 -5.22 10.29 -10.08
CA PHE A 144 -4.69 9.33 -11.05
C PHE A 144 -3.26 8.94 -10.70
N LEU A 145 -2.96 7.65 -10.75
CA LEU A 145 -1.62 7.08 -10.72
C LEU A 145 -1.20 6.65 -12.13
N ASP A 146 -0.08 7.19 -12.61
CA ASP A 146 0.51 6.80 -13.88
C ASP A 146 1.48 5.63 -13.67
N THR A 147 1.19 4.49 -14.28
CA THR A 147 2.11 3.34 -14.28
C THR A 147 2.74 3.16 -15.67
N PRO A 148 4.08 3.09 -15.77
CA PRO A 148 4.76 2.79 -17.03
C PRO A 148 4.33 1.43 -17.62
N GLY A 149 4.08 1.42 -18.94
CA GLY A 149 3.58 0.23 -19.66
C GLY A 149 4.63 -0.83 -20.01
N HIS A 150 5.94 -0.54 -19.90
CA HIS A 150 6.97 -1.48 -20.34
C HIS A 150 7.07 -2.71 -19.41
N ALA A 151 7.42 -3.89 -19.96
CA ALA A 151 7.48 -5.15 -19.21
C ALA A 151 8.45 -5.10 -18.01
N ALA A 152 9.51 -4.30 -18.10
CA ALA A 152 10.45 -4.06 -17.00
C ALA A 152 9.82 -3.42 -15.74
N PHE A 153 8.58 -2.90 -15.82
CA PHE A 153 7.88 -2.22 -14.73
C PHE A 153 6.69 -3.02 -14.17
N THR A 154 6.66 -4.35 -14.34
CA THR A 154 5.65 -5.24 -13.74
C THR A 154 5.45 -4.99 -12.25
N ALA A 155 6.54 -4.82 -11.48
CA ALA A 155 6.44 -4.52 -10.05
C ALA A 155 5.74 -3.18 -9.77
N MET A 156 5.85 -2.20 -10.67
CA MET A 156 5.17 -0.90 -10.56
C MET A 156 3.68 -1.01 -10.82
N ARG A 157 3.26 -1.84 -11.78
CA ARG A 157 1.84 -2.14 -12.04
C ARG A 157 1.19 -2.88 -10.87
N ALA A 158 1.84 -3.94 -10.37
CA ALA A 158 1.34 -4.69 -9.21
C ALA A 158 1.13 -3.77 -7.99
N ARG A 159 2.05 -2.84 -7.76
CA ARG A 159 1.93 -1.84 -6.68
C ARG A 159 0.86 -0.80 -6.95
N GLY A 160 0.76 -0.30 -8.19
CA GLY A 160 -0.31 0.62 -8.59
C GLY A 160 -1.68 0.03 -8.28
N ALA A 161 -1.95 -1.20 -8.72
CA ALA A 161 -3.22 -1.87 -8.45
C ALA A 161 -3.53 -2.06 -6.97
N GLN A 162 -2.53 -2.31 -6.12
CA GLN A 162 -2.73 -2.48 -4.66
C GLN A 162 -3.06 -1.19 -3.91
N VAL A 163 -2.65 -0.04 -4.45
CA VAL A 163 -2.79 1.25 -3.77
C VAL A 163 -4.02 2.02 -4.26
N THR A 164 -4.61 1.59 -5.37
CA THR A 164 -5.77 2.23 -5.99
C THR A 164 -7.09 1.58 -5.66
N ASP A 165 -8.14 2.37 -5.76
CA ASP A 165 -9.52 1.94 -5.58
C ASP A 165 -10.08 1.30 -6.85
N MET A 166 -9.56 1.68 -8.03
CA MET A 166 -10.00 1.18 -9.33
C MET A 166 -8.91 1.32 -10.40
N VAL A 167 -9.05 0.57 -11.50
CA VAL A 167 -8.10 0.57 -12.62
C VAL A 167 -8.80 0.91 -13.93
N VAL A 168 -8.22 1.86 -14.68
CA VAL A 168 -8.59 2.13 -16.07
C VAL A 168 -7.66 1.33 -16.99
N LEU A 169 -8.22 0.36 -17.70
CA LEU A 169 -7.51 -0.44 -18.70
C LEU A 169 -7.65 0.20 -20.09
N VAL A 170 -6.57 0.78 -20.60
CA VAL A 170 -6.54 1.42 -21.91
C VAL A 170 -6.15 0.40 -22.99
N VAL A 171 -7.06 0.19 -23.93
CA VAL A 171 -6.88 -0.73 -25.06
C VAL A 171 -7.15 0.00 -26.37
N ALA A 172 -6.18 0.01 -27.28
CA ALA A 172 -6.36 0.69 -28.55
C ALA A 172 -7.26 -0.12 -29.49
N ALA A 173 -8.20 0.56 -30.17
CA ALA A 173 -9.19 -0.07 -31.05
C ALA A 173 -8.57 -0.68 -32.32
N ASP A 174 -7.45 -0.13 -32.78
CA ASP A 174 -6.67 -0.59 -33.94
C ASP A 174 -5.79 -1.82 -33.64
N ASP A 175 -5.26 -1.92 -32.43
CA ASP A 175 -4.38 -3.02 -32.00
C ASP A 175 -5.13 -4.17 -31.33
N GLY A 176 -6.00 -3.85 -30.35
CA GLY A 176 -6.71 -4.82 -29.52
C GLY A 176 -5.90 -5.33 -28.33
N VAL A 177 -6.28 -6.49 -27.79
CA VAL A 177 -5.69 -7.05 -26.56
C VAL A 177 -4.29 -7.59 -26.84
N MET A 178 -3.32 -7.05 -26.11
CA MET A 178 -1.89 -7.41 -26.20
C MET A 178 -1.38 -8.06 -24.90
N PRO A 179 -0.21 -8.73 -24.88
CA PRO A 179 0.28 -9.43 -23.69
C PRO A 179 0.37 -8.57 -22.41
N GLN A 180 0.77 -7.30 -22.52
CA GLN A 180 0.80 -6.39 -21.36
C GLN A 180 -0.60 -5.96 -20.90
N THR A 181 -1.59 -6.03 -21.79
CA THR A 181 -3.00 -5.82 -21.43
C THR A 181 -3.47 -6.97 -20.55
N ILE A 182 -3.15 -8.21 -20.93
CA ILE A 182 -3.46 -9.41 -20.13
C ILE A 182 -2.79 -9.33 -18.76
N GLU A 183 -1.51 -8.96 -18.73
CA GLU A 183 -0.78 -8.79 -17.46
C GLU A 183 -1.42 -7.72 -16.57
N ALA A 184 -1.88 -6.60 -17.14
CA ALA A 184 -2.58 -5.56 -16.38
C ALA A 184 -3.92 -6.06 -15.80
N ILE A 185 -4.67 -6.86 -16.57
CA ILE A 185 -5.91 -7.50 -16.10
C ILE A 185 -5.61 -8.41 -14.91
N ASP A 186 -4.55 -9.21 -14.99
CA ASP A 186 -4.18 -10.14 -13.92
C ASP A 186 -3.80 -9.40 -12.62
N HIS A 187 -3.05 -8.29 -12.71
CA HIS A 187 -2.69 -7.47 -11.54
C HIS A 187 -3.91 -6.82 -10.88
N ALA A 188 -4.83 -6.27 -11.69
CA ALA A 188 -6.04 -5.64 -11.20
C ALA A 188 -6.96 -6.67 -10.53
N LYS A 189 -7.17 -7.84 -11.15
CA LYS A 189 -7.93 -8.95 -10.56
C LYS A 189 -7.29 -9.48 -9.27
N ALA A 190 -5.98 -9.65 -9.24
CA ALA A 190 -5.26 -10.10 -8.05
C ALA A 190 -5.37 -9.11 -6.89
N SER A 191 -5.55 -7.82 -7.18
CA SER A 191 -5.74 -6.76 -6.19
C SER A 191 -7.21 -6.58 -5.77
N GLY A 192 -8.15 -7.25 -6.45
CA GLY A 192 -9.58 -7.18 -6.14
C GLY A 192 -10.23 -5.84 -6.48
N VAL A 193 -9.61 -5.03 -7.33
CA VAL A 193 -10.09 -3.70 -7.70
C VAL A 193 -10.93 -3.77 -8.99
N PRO A 194 -12.03 -2.98 -9.10
CA PRO A 194 -12.83 -2.91 -10.32
C PRO A 194 -12.01 -2.38 -11.50
N ILE A 195 -12.31 -2.91 -12.68
CA ILE A 195 -11.65 -2.56 -13.95
C ILE A 195 -12.66 -1.86 -14.83
N ILE A 196 -12.28 -0.68 -15.32
CA ILE A 196 -13.02 0.10 -16.30
C ILE A 196 -12.20 0.12 -17.59
N VAL A 197 -12.81 -0.22 -18.72
CA VAL A 197 -12.09 -0.34 -19.99
C VAL A 197 -12.28 0.93 -20.80
N ALA A 198 -11.17 1.60 -21.11
CA ALA A 198 -11.14 2.70 -22.05
C ALA A 198 -10.65 2.19 -23.42
N VAL A 199 -11.57 2.06 -24.38
CA VAL A 199 -11.24 1.67 -25.75
C VAL A 199 -10.78 2.91 -26.51
N ASN A 200 -9.47 3.08 -26.66
CA ASN A 200 -8.84 4.28 -27.18
C ASN A 200 -8.65 4.24 -28.70
N LYS A 201 -8.34 5.39 -29.31
CA LYS A 201 -8.10 5.59 -30.74
C LYS A 201 -9.33 5.28 -31.60
N ILE A 202 -10.53 5.75 -31.22
CA ILE A 202 -11.71 5.63 -32.07
C ILE A 202 -11.68 6.55 -33.31
N ASP A 203 -10.75 7.51 -33.32
CA ASP A 203 -10.52 8.46 -34.41
C ASP A 203 -9.85 7.82 -35.64
N VAL A 204 -9.16 6.67 -35.48
CA VAL A 204 -8.44 6.05 -36.60
C VAL A 204 -9.37 5.22 -37.48
N THR A 205 -9.13 5.25 -38.81
CA THR A 205 -10.03 4.62 -39.79
C THR A 205 -10.17 3.10 -39.67
N ASN A 206 -9.18 2.43 -39.05
CA ASN A 206 -9.15 1.00 -38.82
C ASN A 206 -9.55 0.62 -37.38
N ALA A 207 -10.09 1.57 -36.60
CA ALA A 207 -10.59 1.32 -35.26
C ALA A 207 -11.70 0.27 -35.30
N ASN A 208 -11.61 -0.72 -34.40
CA ASN A 208 -12.64 -1.73 -34.25
C ASN A 208 -12.91 -2.00 -32.75
N PRO A 209 -13.75 -1.18 -32.10
CA PRO A 209 -14.11 -1.33 -30.69
C PRO A 209 -14.78 -2.67 -30.38
N ASP A 210 -15.65 -3.17 -31.28
CA ASP A 210 -16.35 -4.44 -31.11
C ASP A 210 -15.37 -5.62 -31.01
N ARG A 211 -14.28 -5.60 -31.79
CA ARG A 211 -13.22 -6.60 -31.70
C ARG A 211 -12.55 -6.59 -30.33
N VAL A 212 -12.30 -5.40 -29.76
CA VAL A 212 -11.72 -5.25 -28.42
C VAL A 212 -12.64 -5.81 -27.36
N LYS A 213 -13.94 -5.46 -27.40
CA LYS A 213 -14.97 -6.00 -26.50
C LYS A 213 -15.00 -7.53 -26.54
N GLN A 214 -15.02 -8.13 -27.74
CA GLN A 214 -15.00 -9.59 -27.91
C GLN A 214 -13.75 -10.25 -27.34
N GLN A 215 -12.57 -9.64 -27.52
CA GLN A 215 -11.32 -10.18 -26.99
C GLN A 215 -11.29 -10.13 -25.46
N LEU A 216 -11.75 -9.04 -24.86
CA LEU A 216 -11.76 -8.84 -23.41
C LEU A 216 -12.78 -9.73 -22.68
N MET A 217 -13.88 -10.13 -23.33
CA MET A 217 -14.76 -11.17 -22.79
C MET A 217 -14.03 -12.49 -22.52
N GLY A 218 -13.05 -12.84 -23.36
CA GLY A 218 -12.20 -14.02 -23.16
C GLY A 218 -11.33 -13.93 -21.89
N HIS A 219 -11.21 -12.74 -21.32
CA HIS A 219 -10.51 -12.45 -20.06
C HIS A 219 -11.48 -12.07 -18.93
N GLU A 220 -12.74 -12.51 -19.01
CA GLU A 220 -13.80 -12.29 -18.02
C GLU A 220 -14.17 -10.81 -17.81
N LEU A 221 -13.84 -9.94 -18.77
CA LEU A 221 -14.29 -8.56 -18.81
C LEU A 221 -15.45 -8.45 -19.80
N SER A 222 -16.67 -8.59 -19.29
CA SER A 222 -17.89 -8.58 -20.10
C SER A 222 -18.54 -7.19 -20.08
N PRO A 223 -18.79 -6.56 -21.25
CA PRO A 223 -19.44 -5.25 -21.32
C PRO A 223 -20.86 -5.25 -20.74
N GLU A 224 -21.24 -4.17 -20.06
CA GLU A 224 -22.61 -3.97 -19.54
C GLU A 224 -23.69 -4.03 -20.63
N GLU A 225 -23.40 -3.50 -21.83
CA GLU A 225 -24.29 -3.55 -22.99
C GLU A 225 -24.66 -4.98 -23.41
N TRP A 226 -23.84 -5.97 -23.05
CA TRP A 226 -24.06 -7.39 -23.34
C TRP A 226 -24.49 -8.18 -22.10
N GLY A 227 -24.92 -7.48 -21.04
CA GLY A 227 -25.35 -8.07 -19.77
C GLY A 227 -24.20 -8.47 -18.84
N GLY A 228 -23.00 -7.93 -19.08
CA GLY A 228 -21.85 -8.06 -18.19
C GLY A 228 -21.84 -7.03 -17.05
N SER A 229 -20.69 -6.89 -16.39
CA SER A 229 -20.50 -6.00 -15.24
C SER A 229 -19.32 -5.05 -15.40
N THR A 230 -18.64 -5.08 -16.54
CA THR A 230 -17.48 -4.22 -16.80
C THR A 230 -17.93 -3.02 -17.62
N VAL A 231 -17.61 -1.82 -17.15
CA VAL A 231 -17.87 -0.57 -17.86
C VAL A 231 -16.88 -0.45 -19.02
N PHE A 232 -17.40 -0.16 -20.22
CA PHE A 232 -16.60 0.11 -21.42
C PHE A 232 -16.92 1.52 -21.92
N VAL A 233 -15.89 2.34 -22.07
CA VAL A 233 -16.00 3.69 -22.62
C VAL A 233 -15.13 3.80 -23.85
N GLU A 234 -15.74 4.22 -24.96
CA GLU A 234 -15.05 4.45 -26.23
C GLU A 234 -14.52 5.88 -26.26
N ILE A 235 -13.20 6.04 -26.43
CA ILE A 235 -12.53 7.35 -26.32
C ILE A 235 -11.56 7.61 -27.48
N SER A 236 -11.34 8.90 -27.77
CA SER A 236 -10.14 9.36 -28.47
C SER A 236 -9.37 10.28 -27.56
N ALA A 237 -8.25 9.80 -27.02
CA ALA A 237 -7.34 10.63 -26.23
C ALA A 237 -6.72 11.79 -27.03
N LEU A 238 -6.67 11.68 -28.36
CA LEU A 238 -6.13 12.73 -29.23
C LEU A 238 -7.16 13.83 -29.50
N GLU A 239 -8.41 13.46 -29.80
CA GLU A 239 -9.47 14.42 -30.09
C GLU A 239 -10.21 14.91 -28.82
N GLY A 240 -10.00 14.24 -27.68
CA GLY A 240 -10.72 14.49 -26.42
C GLY A 240 -12.10 13.85 -26.36
N THR A 241 -12.56 13.20 -27.43
CA THR A 241 -13.87 12.56 -27.51
C THR A 241 -14.02 11.46 -26.45
N GLY A 242 -15.10 11.48 -25.67
CA GLY A 242 -15.44 10.47 -24.65
C GLY A 242 -14.61 10.53 -23.36
N VAL A 243 -13.67 11.48 -23.24
CA VAL A 243 -12.86 11.63 -22.01
C VAL A 243 -13.74 12.10 -20.83
N GLU A 244 -14.67 13.03 -21.08
CA GLU A 244 -15.63 13.48 -20.06
C GLU A 244 -16.54 12.34 -19.60
N ASP A 245 -17.09 11.57 -20.54
CA ASP A 245 -17.90 10.37 -20.26
C ASP A 245 -17.12 9.35 -19.41
N LEU A 246 -15.82 9.15 -19.68
CA LEU A 246 -14.96 8.29 -18.87
C LEU A 246 -14.82 8.80 -17.44
N LEU A 247 -14.63 10.11 -17.23
CA LEU A 247 -14.51 10.71 -15.90
C LEU A 247 -15.83 10.59 -15.12
N GLU A 248 -16.98 10.79 -15.77
CA GLU A 248 -18.29 10.60 -15.16
C GLU A 248 -18.49 9.15 -14.73
N MET A 249 -18.16 8.18 -15.59
CA MET A 249 -18.27 6.76 -15.25
C MET A 249 -17.34 6.35 -14.11
N LEU A 250 -16.13 6.94 -14.03
CA LEU A 250 -15.21 6.71 -12.90
C LEU A 250 -15.79 7.22 -11.58
N LEU A 251 -16.43 8.39 -11.58
CA LEU A 251 -17.08 8.93 -10.40
C LEU A 251 -18.28 8.10 -9.97
N LEU A 252 -19.11 7.64 -10.93
CA LEU A 252 -20.24 6.75 -10.65
C LEU A 252 -19.79 5.42 -10.03
N GLU A 253 -18.74 4.81 -10.57
CA GLU A 253 -18.18 3.58 -9.99
C GLU A 253 -17.62 3.84 -8.58
N ALA A 254 -17.02 5.00 -8.34
CA ALA A 254 -16.52 5.37 -7.02
C ALA A 254 -17.63 5.55 -5.97
N GLU A 255 -18.80 6.04 -6.37
CA GLU A 255 -19.97 6.13 -5.49
C GLU A 255 -20.44 4.75 -5.02
N LEU A 256 -20.40 3.74 -5.90
CA LEU A 256 -20.75 2.35 -5.56
C LEU A 256 -19.75 1.71 -4.58
N LEU A 257 -18.50 2.15 -4.61
CA LEU A 257 -17.45 1.67 -3.70
C LEU A 257 -17.53 2.29 -2.29
N GLU A 258 -18.38 3.30 -2.08
CA GLU A 258 -18.56 4.00 -0.80
C GLU A 258 -17.21 4.34 -0.14
N LEU A 259 -16.35 5.06 -0.88
CA LEU A 259 -14.98 5.36 -0.42
C LEU A 259 -14.95 6.40 0.68
N HIS A 260 -14.47 5.99 1.87
CA HIS A 260 -14.34 6.86 3.03
C HIS A 260 -12.91 6.88 3.60
N SER A 261 -12.60 7.90 4.39
CA SER A 261 -11.38 8.02 5.21
C SER A 261 -11.61 8.96 6.39
N ASN A 262 -10.79 8.85 7.43
CA ASN A 262 -10.84 9.79 8.55
C ASN A 262 -9.73 10.86 8.41
N PRO A 263 -10.05 12.13 8.10
CA PRO A 263 -9.05 13.18 8.00
C PRO A 263 -8.49 13.64 9.35
N ASN A 264 -9.14 13.32 10.48
CA ASN A 264 -8.79 13.84 11.81
C ASN A 264 -7.63 13.09 12.48
N ARG A 265 -7.24 11.93 11.96
CA ARG A 265 -6.14 11.10 12.49
C ARG A 265 -4.78 11.40 11.85
N HIS A 266 -3.75 10.75 12.40
CA HIS A 266 -2.41 10.77 11.85
C HIS A 266 -2.38 10.16 10.45
N ALA A 267 -1.63 10.79 9.55
CA ALA A 267 -1.58 10.34 8.17
C ALA A 267 -0.99 8.94 8.01
N ARG A 268 -1.66 8.16 7.18
CA ARG A 268 -1.20 6.90 6.61
C ARG A 268 -1.14 7.04 5.11
N GLY A 269 -0.15 6.41 4.51
CA GLY A 269 -0.03 6.38 3.07
C GLY A 269 0.93 5.32 2.59
N THR A 270 1.20 5.38 1.30
CA THR A 270 2.14 4.47 0.63
C THR A 270 3.15 5.27 -0.18
N ILE A 271 4.41 4.83 -0.16
CA ILE A 271 5.46 5.43 -1.01
C ILE A 271 5.22 5.02 -2.46
N ILE A 272 5.00 6.00 -3.33
CA ILE A 272 4.86 5.76 -4.78
C ILE A 272 6.24 5.69 -5.43
N GLU A 273 7.10 6.66 -5.13
CA GLU A 273 8.46 6.77 -5.66
C GLU A 273 9.38 7.47 -4.67
N ALA A 274 10.68 7.18 -4.73
CA ALA A 274 11.68 7.85 -3.91
C ALA A 274 12.94 8.16 -4.72
N LYS A 275 13.51 9.34 -4.50
CA LYS A 275 14.69 9.84 -5.21
C LYS A 275 15.63 10.60 -4.26
N LEU A 276 16.91 10.61 -4.60
CA LEU A 276 17.89 11.48 -3.94
C LEU A 276 17.98 12.79 -4.71
N ASP A 277 17.51 13.88 -4.11
CA ASP A 277 17.56 15.22 -4.68
C ASP A 277 18.86 15.93 -4.25
N ARG A 278 19.61 16.44 -5.23
CA ARG A 278 20.89 17.13 -5.02
C ARG A 278 20.65 18.47 -4.34
N GLY A 279 20.85 18.50 -3.02
CA GLY A 279 20.77 19.70 -2.19
C GLY A 279 19.56 19.75 -1.25
N ARG A 280 18.48 19.01 -1.58
CA ARG A 280 17.29 18.88 -0.72
C ARG A 280 17.29 17.60 0.12
N GLY A 281 18.16 16.64 -0.21
CA GLY A 281 18.26 15.35 0.48
C GLY A 281 17.34 14.32 -0.15
N VAL A 282 16.86 13.36 0.64
CA VAL A 282 15.93 12.34 0.13
C VAL A 282 14.53 12.93 0.04
N ALA A 283 13.92 12.77 -1.13
CA ALA A 283 12.54 13.11 -1.43
C ALA A 283 11.78 11.83 -1.80
N ALA A 284 10.53 11.70 -1.34
CA ALA A 284 9.67 10.62 -1.78
C ALA A 284 8.24 11.12 -2.01
N THR A 285 7.62 10.62 -3.06
CA THR A 285 6.21 10.83 -3.36
C THR A 285 5.39 9.88 -2.50
N VAL A 286 4.53 10.43 -1.65
CA VAL A 286 3.64 9.70 -0.76
C VAL A 286 2.21 9.93 -1.23
N LEU A 287 1.46 8.84 -1.43
CA LEU A 287 0.00 8.93 -1.56
C LEU A 287 -0.60 8.77 -0.17
N VAL A 288 -1.19 9.84 0.35
CA VAL A 288 -1.89 9.81 1.65
C VAL A 288 -3.22 9.11 1.44
N GLN A 289 -3.45 8.01 2.15
CA GLN A 289 -4.67 7.19 2.04
C GLN A 289 -5.66 7.50 3.15
N ASP A 290 -5.16 7.89 4.33
CA ASP A 290 -5.97 8.16 5.52
C ASP A 290 -5.29 9.22 6.38
N GLY A 291 -6.04 9.95 7.20
CA GLY A 291 -5.53 11.04 8.04
C GLY A 291 -5.04 12.27 7.28
N THR A 292 -4.55 13.25 8.04
CA THR A 292 -3.98 14.49 7.49
C THR A 292 -2.49 14.58 7.79
N LEU A 293 -1.67 14.73 6.74
CA LEU A 293 -0.22 14.88 6.85
C LEU A 293 0.13 16.36 6.96
N LYS A 294 0.98 16.74 7.92
CA LYS A 294 1.35 18.13 8.19
C LYS A 294 2.87 18.31 8.22
N ILE A 295 3.32 19.54 7.91
CA ILE A 295 4.72 19.90 8.11
C ILE A 295 5.08 19.75 9.59
N GLY A 296 6.20 19.07 9.86
CA GLY A 296 6.71 18.82 11.20
C GLY A 296 6.32 17.46 11.78
N ASP A 297 5.43 16.71 11.13
CA ASP A 297 5.06 15.36 11.54
C ASP A 297 6.25 14.41 11.48
N SER A 298 6.33 13.51 12.46
CA SER A 298 7.32 12.44 12.48
C SER A 298 6.72 11.20 11.83
N PHE A 299 7.52 10.45 11.06
CA PHE A 299 7.00 9.32 10.32
C PHE A 299 7.99 8.16 10.23
N ILE A 300 7.44 6.99 9.90
CA ILE A 300 8.16 5.77 9.55
C ILE A 300 7.76 5.39 8.12
N ALA A 301 8.74 5.12 7.28
CA ALA A 301 8.57 4.69 5.89
C ALA A 301 9.47 3.48 5.63
N GLY A 302 8.88 2.29 5.58
CA GLY A 302 9.63 1.03 5.50
C GLY A 302 10.64 0.89 6.64
N ILE A 303 11.92 0.76 6.31
CA ILE A 303 13.02 0.68 7.30
C ILE A 303 13.55 2.06 7.73
N TYR A 304 13.11 3.14 7.10
CA TYR A 304 13.56 4.50 7.38
C TYR A 304 12.56 5.26 8.25
N SER A 305 13.06 6.30 8.92
CA SER A 305 12.23 7.28 9.63
C SER A 305 12.57 8.68 9.17
N GLY A 306 11.73 9.64 9.51
CA GLY A 306 11.97 11.03 9.16
C GLY A 306 11.04 11.98 9.88
N ARG A 307 11.21 13.25 9.52
CA ARG A 307 10.32 14.33 9.94
C ARG A 307 10.01 15.19 8.72
N VAL A 308 8.73 15.48 8.48
CA VAL A 308 8.28 16.25 7.32
C VAL A 308 8.87 17.65 7.38
N ARG A 309 9.82 17.95 6.49
CA ARG A 309 10.45 19.29 6.41
C ARG A 309 9.72 20.21 5.45
N ALA A 310 9.25 19.65 4.36
CA ALA A 310 8.49 20.35 3.33
C ALA A 310 7.65 19.33 2.58
N MET A 311 6.54 19.83 2.04
CA MET A 311 5.61 19.11 1.19
C MET A 311 5.38 19.92 -0.07
N ILE A 312 5.41 19.26 -1.22
CA ILE A 312 5.23 19.88 -2.54
C ILE A 312 4.25 19.04 -3.34
N ASN A 313 3.24 19.66 -3.96
CA ASN A 313 2.32 18.96 -4.84
C ASN A 313 2.85 18.83 -6.28
N ASP A 314 2.06 18.18 -7.13
CA ASP A 314 2.27 18.05 -8.58
C ASP A 314 2.43 19.38 -9.33
N GLN A 315 1.81 20.45 -8.82
CA GLN A 315 1.95 21.81 -9.35
C GLN A 315 3.16 22.59 -8.79
N ASN A 316 4.13 21.92 -8.14
CA ASN A 316 5.28 22.55 -7.47
C ASN A 316 4.93 23.60 -6.39
N LYS A 317 3.70 23.58 -5.86
CA LYS A 317 3.27 24.45 -4.76
C LYS A 317 3.60 23.82 -3.42
N HIS A 318 4.11 24.64 -2.51
CA HIS A 318 4.36 24.23 -1.14
C HIS A 318 3.07 24.13 -0.33
N LEU A 319 2.85 22.97 0.29
CA LEU A 319 1.66 22.70 1.10
C LEU A 319 2.02 22.60 2.59
N LYS A 320 1.13 23.09 3.46
CA LYS A 320 1.30 23.00 4.92
C LYS A 320 0.66 21.75 5.51
N ALA A 321 -0.42 21.30 4.89
CA ALA A 321 -1.17 20.11 5.24
C ALA A 321 -1.76 19.50 3.97
N VAL A 322 -1.88 18.18 3.93
CA VAL A 322 -2.59 17.43 2.87
C VAL A 322 -3.48 16.38 3.50
N GLY A 323 -4.68 16.22 2.95
CA GLY A 323 -5.65 15.23 3.42
C GLY A 323 -5.53 13.90 2.68
N PRO A 324 -6.49 12.99 2.93
CA PRO A 324 -6.60 11.70 2.24
C PRO A 324 -6.72 11.85 0.71
N SER A 325 -6.39 10.76 0.01
CA SER A 325 -6.30 10.65 -1.44
C SER A 325 -5.36 11.66 -2.13
N THR A 326 -4.53 12.41 -1.41
CA THR A 326 -3.68 13.44 -2.03
C THR A 326 -2.25 12.95 -2.22
N PRO A 327 -1.71 12.95 -3.45
CA PRO A 327 -0.29 12.68 -3.68
C PRO A 327 0.57 13.90 -3.33
N VAL A 328 1.68 13.68 -2.62
CA VAL A 328 2.57 14.77 -2.19
C VAL A 328 4.04 14.33 -2.18
N GLU A 329 4.94 15.18 -2.69
CA GLU A 329 6.38 14.99 -2.52
C GLU A 329 6.78 15.46 -1.11
N VAL A 330 7.22 14.51 -0.29
CA VAL A 330 7.68 14.72 1.08
C VAL A 330 9.20 14.79 1.13
N LEU A 331 9.72 15.75 1.88
CA LEU A 331 11.13 15.85 2.23
C LEU A 331 11.38 15.55 3.70
N GLY A 332 12.54 14.98 4.00
CA GLY A 332 13.03 14.77 5.37
C GLY A 332 13.23 13.32 5.79
N PHE A 333 13.34 12.41 4.82
CA PHE A 333 13.69 11.01 5.07
C PHE A 333 15.16 10.87 5.48
N SER A 334 15.44 9.92 6.39
CA SER A 334 16.81 9.56 6.79
C SER A 334 17.57 8.74 5.75
N GLY A 335 16.85 8.08 4.83
CA GLY A 335 17.37 7.29 3.72
C GLY A 335 16.29 7.10 2.66
N VAL A 336 16.64 6.51 1.52
CA VAL A 336 15.72 6.34 0.38
C VAL A 336 14.79 5.14 0.66
N PRO A 337 13.50 5.35 0.96
CA PRO A 337 12.56 4.25 1.14
C PRO A 337 12.32 3.49 -0.15
N GLU A 338 11.83 2.26 -0.04
CA GLU A 338 11.41 1.49 -1.19
C GLU A 338 10.00 1.90 -1.60
N ALA A 339 9.76 1.91 -2.90
CA ALA A 339 8.44 2.23 -3.39
C ALA A 339 7.49 1.04 -3.14
N GLY A 340 6.32 1.30 -2.57
CA GLY A 340 5.42 0.33 -1.97
C GLY A 340 5.55 0.25 -0.44
N ASP A 341 6.57 0.88 0.16
CA ASP A 341 6.67 0.94 1.62
C ASP A 341 5.46 1.67 2.22
N ARG A 342 4.96 1.16 3.35
CA ARG A 342 3.97 1.85 4.17
C ARG A 342 4.59 3.10 4.79
N PHE A 343 3.87 4.21 4.69
CA PHE A 343 4.19 5.49 5.32
C PHE A 343 3.21 5.74 6.46
N ASN A 344 3.72 5.81 7.69
CA ASN A 344 2.91 6.02 8.88
C ASN A 344 3.45 7.21 9.67
N VAL A 345 2.59 8.21 9.91
CA VAL A 345 2.88 9.26 10.88
C VAL A 345 2.77 8.68 12.28
N VAL A 346 3.73 9.06 13.13
CA VAL A 346 3.79 8.65 14.53
C VAL A 346 3.92 9.88 15.43
N SER A 347 3.43 9.74 16.67
CA SER A 347 3.39 10.82 17.66
C SER A 347 4.78 11.27 18.14
N SER A 348 5.79 10.39 18.08
CA SER A 348 7.10 10.60 18.69
C SER A 348 8.26 10.34 17.72
N GLU A 349 9.06 11.38 17.47
CA GLU A 349 10.28 11.30 16.65
C GLU A 349 11.31 10.30 17.25
N ALA A 350 11.39 10.23 18.58
CA ALA A 350 12.29 9.32 19.27
C ALA A 350 11.93 7.85 19.02
N ASP A 351 10.63 7.55 18.98
CA ASP A 351 10.15 6.19 18.78
C ASP A 351 10.22 5.79 17.30
N ALA A 352 9.95 6.72 16.39
CA ALA A 352 10.22 6.55 14.95
C ALA A 352 11.68 6.12 14.69
N ARG A 353 12.63 6.81 15.33
CA ARG A 353 14.07 6.52 15.21
C ARG A 353 14.44 5.15 15.78
N LYS A 354 13.88 4.77 16.93
CA LYS A 354 14.12 3.44 17.54
C LYS A 354 13.63 2.31 16.63
N ILE A 355 12.40 2.44 16.11
CA ILE A 355 11.80 1.44 15.21
C ILE A 355 12.63 1.32 13.94
N SER A 356 12.97 2.45 13.31
CA SER A 356 13.80 2.48 12.11
C SER A 356 15.19 1.87 12.35
N ALA A 357 15.85 2.16 13.48
CA ALA A 357 17.14 1.57 13.81
C ALA A 357 17.08 0.05 14.01
N LYS A 358 16.00 -0.45 14.65
CA LYS A 358 15.72 -1.89 14.79
C LYS A 358 15.54 -2.54 13.41
N ARG A 359 14.64 -2.02 12.57
CA ARG A 359 14.35 -2.53 11.21
C ARG A 359 15.60 -2.56 10.33
N GLN A 360 16.42 -1.51 10.35
CA GLN A 360 17.68 -1.48 9.60
C GLN A 360 18.71 -2.50 10.12
N GLY A 361 18.73 -2.74 11.44
CA GLY A 361 19.59 -3.76 12.04
C GLY A 361 19.22 -5.17 11.60
N GLU A 362 17.92 -5.48 11.61
CA GLU A 362 17.36 -6.75 11.14
C GLU A 362 17.58 -6.94 9.64
N HIS A 363 17.30 -5.91 8.84
CA HIS A 363 17.52 -5.93 7.39
C HIS A 363 19.00 -6.13 7.02
N ARG A 364 19.92 -5.53 7.78
CA ARG A 364 21.36 -5.76 7.58
C ARG A 364 21.77 -7.19 7.93
N GLN A 365 21.19 -7.79 8.98
CA GLN A 365 21.46 -9.17 9.36
C GLN A 365 20.90 -10.17 8.34
N SER A 366 19.71 -9.90 7.79
CA SER A 366 19.13 -10.75 6.74
C SER A 366 19.96 -10.70 5.45
N GLN A 367 20.53 -9.56 5.09
CA GLN A 367 21.42 -9.45 3.93
C GLN A 367 22.79 -10.12 4.14
N LEU A 368 23.28 -10.18 5.38
CA LEU A 368 24.57 -10.81 5.73
C LEU A 368 24.46 -12.32 5.93
N SER A 369 23.25 -12.84 6.18
CA SER A 369 22.97 -14.27 6.25
C SER A 369 23.07 -14.88 4.85
N PRO A 370 24.06 -15.73 4.55
CA PRO A 370 24.15 -16.34 3.23
C PRO A 370 22.96 -17.27 3.01
N ASN A 371 22.37 -17.22 1.82
CA ASN A 371 21.49 -18.27 1.29
C ASN A 371 22.14 -19.64 1.49
N SER A 372 21.77 -20.35 2.56
CA SER A 372 22.18 -21.74 2.81
C SER A 372 21.19 -22.72 2.18
N GLN A 373 20.72 -22.43 0.95
CA GLN A 373 20.07 -23.39 0.06
C GLN A 373 20.38 -23.02 -1.40
N VAL A 374 21.65 -23.16 -1.78
CA VAL A 374 21.96 -23.57 -3.15
C VAL A 374 22.01 -25.09 -3.11
N SER A 375 20.92 -25.74 -3.52
CA SER A 375 20.91 -27.18 -3.78
C SER A 375 21.88 -27.45 -4.94
N LEU A 376 23.07 -27.93 -4.59
CA LEU A 376 23.86 -28.76 -5.49
C LEU A 376 23.10 -30.07 -5.65
N ASP A 377 22.48 -30.27 -6.80
CA ASP A 377 22.23 -31.62 -7.31
C ASP A 377 22.64 -31.69 -8.78
N SER A 378 23.82 -32.32 -8.92
CA SER A 378 24.36 -33.21 -9.95
C SER A 378 23.56 -33.45 -11.24
#